data_AF-A0A3D0J0V0-F1
#
_entry.id   AF-A0A3D0J0V0-F1
#
_cell.length_a   1.000
_cell.length_b   1.000
_cell.length_c   1.000
_cell.angle_alpha   90.00
_cell.angle_beta   90.00
_cell.angle_gamma   90.00
#
_symmetry.space_group_name_H-M   'P 1'
#
loop_
_entity.id
_entity.type
_entity.pdbx_description
1 polymer ?
#
loop_
_entity_poly.entity_id
_entity_poly.type
_entity_poly.pdbx_seq_one_letter_code
_entity_poly.pdbx_strand_id
1 'polypeptide(L)' 'HLEKIGVKLTKLTKDQSDYLGVPVSGPYKPSHYRY' A
#
# COMPACT_ATOMS: atom_id res chain seq x y z
N HIS A 1 5.69 13.63 -4.25
CA HIS A 1 7.15 13.32 -4.30
C HIS A 1 7.45 12.15 -5.23
N LEU A 2 6.79 10.99 -5.07
CA LEU A 2 7.06 9.79 -5.87
C LEU A 2 6.80 9.94 -7.39
N GLU A 3 5.77 10.69 -7.78
CA GLU A 3 5.49 10.95 -9.20
C GLU A 3 6.61 11.74 -9.89
N LYS A 4 7.27 12.67 -9.18
CA LYS A 4 8.37 13.48 -9.71
C LYS A 4 9.64 12.67 -10.01
N ILE A 5 9.78 11.50 -9.40
CA ILE A 5 10.89 10.57 -9.62
C ILE A 5 10.50 9.38 -10.52
N GLY A 6 9.33 9.45 -11.17
CA GLY A 6 8.88 8.44 -12.13
C GLY A 6 8.50 7.08 -11.51
N VAL A 7 8.27 7.03 -10.19
CA VAL A 7 7.87 5.79 -9.52
C VAL A 7 6.44 5.41 -9.91
N LYS A 8 6.26 4.17 -10.36
CA LYS A 8 4.94 3.58 -10.64
C LYS A 8 4.50 2.72 -9.47
N LEU A 9 3.51 3.19 -8.72
CA LEU A 9 2.94 2.43 -7.61
C LEU A 9 1.96 1.38 -8.11
N THR A 10 2.17 0.13 -7.73
CA THR A 10 1.18 -0.94 -7.93
C THR A 10 0.02 -0.74 -6.96
N LYS A 11 -1.20 -0.92 -7.45
CA LYS A 11 -2.41 -0.91 -6.63
C LYS A 11 -2.73 -2.33 -6.18
N LEU A 12 -3.11 -2.50 -4.92
CA LEU A 12 -3.61 -3.79 -4.44
C LEU A 12 -4.91 -4.14 -5.17
N THR A 13 -5.03 -5.41 -5.53
CA THR A 13 -6.33 -6.00 -5.90
C THR A 13 -7.18 -6.20 -4.65
N LYS A 14 -8.49 -6.41 -4.85
CA LYS A 14 -9.41 -6.70 -3.73
C LYS A 14 -8.98 -7.97 -2.99
N ASP A 15 -8.63 -9.03 -3.71
CA ASP A 15 -8.20 -10.30 -3.12
C ASP A 15 -6.92 -10.16 -2.29
N GLN A 16 -5.94 -9.37 -2.75
CA GLN A 16 -4.73 -9.08 -1.99
C GLN A 16 -5.00 -8.26 -0.73
N SER A 17 -5.91 -7.28 -0.83
CA SER A 17 -6.36 -6.46 0.30
C SER A 17 -7.03 -7.33 1.37
N ASP A 18 -7.89 -8.27 0.95
CA ASP A 18 -8.58 -9.18 1.85
C ASP A 18 -7.62 -10.22 2.46
N TYR A 19 -6.67 -10.76 1.68
CA TYR A 19 -5.64 -11.67 2.17
C TYR A 19 -4.73 -11.03 3.23
N LEU A 20 -4.37 -9.76 3.03
CA LEU A 20 -3.49 -9.02 3.95
C LEU A 20 -4.25 -8.35 5.11
N GLY A 21 -5.58 -8.30 5.06
CA GLY A 21 -6.41 -7.60 6.04
C GLY A 21 -6.18 -6.09 6.10
N VAL A 22 -5.76 -5.47 4.98
CA VAL A 22 -5.52 -4.01 4.90
C VAL A 22 -6.34 -3.40 3.76
N PRO A 23 -6.84 -2.15 3.87
CA PRO A 23 -7.59 -1.53 2.79
C PRO A 23 -6.75 -1.32 1.52
N VAL A 24 -7.39 -1.35 0.34
CA VAL A 24 -6.73 -1.07 -0.96
C VAL A 24 -6.08 0.31 -1.00
N SER A 25 -6.61 1.29 -0.26
CA SER A 25 -6.07 2.64 -0.13
C SER A 25 -5.10 2.81 1.04
N GLY A 26 -4.85 1.75 1.81
CA GLY A 26 -4.13 1.79 3.06
C GLY A 26 -4.95 2.36 4.23
N PRO A 27 -4.31 2.61 5.39
CA PRO A 27 -2.87 2.50 5.64
C PRO A 27 -2.35 1.06 5.45
N TYR A 28 -1.21 0.90 4.77
CA TYR A 28 -0.67 -0.41 4.39
C TYR A 28 0.20 -1.06 5.47
N LYS A 29 0.50 -0.35 6.55
CA LYS A 29 1.34 -0.77 7.67
C LYS A 29 0.84 -0.16 8.99
N PRO A 30 0.97 -0.87 10.12
CA PRO A 30 0.58 -0.35 11.43
C PRO A 30 1.53 0.76 11.90
N SER A 31 1.08 1.56 12.88
CA SER A 31 1.82 2.73 13.40
C SER A 31 3.18 2.38 14.04
N HIS A 32 3.35 1.16 14.53
CA HIS A 32 4.60 0.68 15.15
C HIS A 32 5.62 0.15 14.13
N TYR A 33 5.28 0.16 12.84
CA TYR A 33 6.12 -0.38 11.79
C TYR A 33 7.31 0.53 11.52
N ARG A 34 8.53 -0.04 11.57
CA ARG A 34 9.79 0.69 11.40
C ARG A 34 10.33 0.65 9.96
N TYR A 35 9.46 0.84 8.98
CA TYR A 35 9.73 0.81 7.52
C TYR A 35 9.65 -0.56 6.82
#